data_AF-A0A7W4JS38-F1
#
_entry.id   AF-A0A7W4JS38-F1
#
_cell.length_a   1.000
_cell.length_b   1.000
_cell.length_c   1.000
_cell.angle_alpha   90.00
_cell.angle_beta   90.00
_cell.angle_gamma   90.00
#
_symmetry.space_group_name_H-M   'P 1'
#
loop_
_entity.id
_entity.type
_entity.pdbx_description
1 polymer ?
#
loop_
_entity_poly.entity_id
_entity_poly.type
_entity_poly.pdbx_seq_one_letter_code
_entity_poly.pdbx_strand_id
1 'polypeptide(L)'
;MDSFNGDRAANRFLPPEGGPSSRFSVARLVRVAACAVFYFLFYFVQQVTELLAPLLLILGVGWGVLPHLIGAISTTAASADPQTRDIVSHVAGTIPQQITIGSHVFTAGSLVVDGLLMMAAAALCATLAAIAAREM
;
A
#
# COMPACT_ATOMS: atom_id res chain seq x y z
N MET A 1 -52.12 -61.27 23.88
CA MET A 1 -52.38 -59.86 24.27
C MET A 1 -51.07 -59.11 24.02
N ASP A 2 -50.85 -58.72 22.77
CA ASP A 2 -49.63 -58.05 22.34
C ASP A 2 -49.93 -56.57 22.26
N SER A 3 -49.55 -55.84 23.32
CA SER A 3 -49.66 -54.38 23.37
C SER A 3 -48.67 -53.79 22.37
N PHE A 4 -49.18 -53.45 21.19
CA PHE A 4 -48.42 -52.86 20.10
C PHE A 4 -47.85 -51.51 20.55
N ASN A 5 -46.52 -51.43 20.58
CA ASN A 5 -45.72 -50.32 21.10
C ASN A 5 -45.81 -49.08 20.19
N GLY A 6 -46.94 -48.36 20.25
CA GLY A 6 -47.24 -47.17 19.43
C GLY A 6 -46.38 -45.94 19.74
N ASP A 7 -45.79 -45.87 20.94
CA ASP A 7 -45.04 -44.70 21.39
C ASP A 7 -43.71 -44.49 20.66
N ARG A 8 -43.13 -45.55 20.10
CA ARG A 8 -41.87 -45.46 19.32
C ARG A 8 -42.04 -44.81 17.94
N ALA A 9 -43.23 -44.90 17.35
CA ALA A 9 -43.49 -44.30 16.04
C ALA A 9 -43.77 -42.80 16.14
N ALA A 10 -44.41 -42.35 17.23
CA ALA A 10 -44.73 -40.94 17.46
C ALA A 10 -43.48 -40.08 17.72
N ASN A 11 -42.47 -40.63 18.39
CA ASN A 11 -41.24 -39.89 18.74
C ASN A 11 -40.27 -39.68 17.56
N ARG A 12 -40.53 -40.27 16.38
CA ARG A 12 -39.69 -40.09 15.18
C ARG A 12 -40.01 -38.82 14.39
N PHE A 13 -41.16 -38.20 14.66
CA PHE A 13 -41.65 -37.01 13.94
C PHE A 13 -41.53 -35.69 14.72
N LEU A 14 -40.91 -35.70 15.90
CA LEU A 14 -40.62 -34.46 16.61
C LEU A 14 -39.45 -33.75 15.91
N PRO A 15 -39.63 -32.50 15.43
CA PRO A 15 -38.52 -31.69 14.97
C PRO A 15 -37.52 -31.49 16.12
N PRO A 16 -36.22 -31.39 15.83
CA PRO A 16 -35.22 -31.18 16.88
C PRO A 16 -35.54 -29.88 17.62
N GLU A 17 -35.70 -29.96 18.94
CA GLU A 17 -35.86 -28.79 19.79
C GLU A 17 -34.70 -27.83 19.54
N GLY A 18 -35.06 -26.61 19.10
CA GLY A 18 -34.13 -25.53 18.83
C GLY A 18 -33.45 -25.05 20.10
N GLY A 19 -32.37 -25.72 20.49
CA GLY A 19 -31.41 -25.19 21.46
C GLY A 19 -30.75 -23.92 20.91
N PRO A 20 -30.44 -22.91 21.74
CA PRO A 20 -30.00 -21.59 21.31
C PRO A 20 -28.61 -21.62 20.66
N SER A 21 -28.56 -21.93 19.36
CA SER A 21 -27.38 -21.89 18.48
C SER A 21 -27.03 -20.46 18.01
N SER A 22 -27.51 -19.43 18.71
CA SER A 22 -27.36 -18.01 18.34
C SER A 22 -26.00 -17.42 18.77
N ARG A 23 -25.37 -17.91 19.84
CA ARG A 23 -24.11 -17.33 20.36
C ARG A 23 -22.88 -17.72 19.54
N PHE A 24 -22.91 -18.87 18.87
CA PHE A 24 -21.81 -19.32 17.99
C PHE A 24 -21.78 -18.56 16.65
N SER A 25 -22.88 -17.93 16.24
CA SER A 25 -22.97 -17.18 14.98
C SER A 25 -22.50 -15.72 15.13
N VAL A 26 -22.82 -15.04 16.24
CA VAL A 26 -22.45 -13.62 16.41
C VAL A 26 -20.95 -13.45 16.64
N ALA A 27 -20.32 -14.27 17.51
CA ALA A 27 -18.89 -14.19 17.76
C ALA A 27 -18.05 -14.49 16.52
N ARG A 28 -18.48 -15.48 15.70
CA ARG A 28 -17.86 -15.77 14.41
C ARG A 28 -18.04 -14.62 13.43
N LEU A 29 -19.24 -14.04 13.35
CA LEU A 29 -19.51 -12.89 12.48
C LEU A 29 -18.64 -11.68 12.84
N VAL A 30 -18.50 -11.37 14.13
CA VAL A 30 -17.63 -10.28 14.60
C VAL A 30 -16.17 -10.55 14.25
N ARG A 31 -15.68 -11.78 14.45
CA ARG A 31 -14.31 -12.14 14.06
C ARG A 31 -14.07 -11.99 12.56
N VAL A 32 -15.02 -12.45 11.73
CA VAL A 32 -14.93 -12.32 10.27
C VAL A 32 -14.96 -10.84 9.86
N ALA A 33 -15.85 -10.05 10.43
CA ALA A 33 -15.94 -8.62 10.14
C ALA A 33 -14.66 -7.86 10.54
N ALA A 34 -14.15 -8.11 11.75
CA ALA A 34 -12.90 -7.50 12.21
C ALA A 34 -11.74 -7.87 11.28
N CYS A 35 -11.63 -9.14 10.90
CA CYS A 35 -10.57 -9.59 10.02
C CYS A 35 -10.72 -9.05 8.58
N ALA A 36 -11.95 -8.92 8.07
CA ALA A 36 -12.22 -8.27 6.79
C ALA A 36 -11.78 -6.79 6.78
N VAL A 37 -11.98 -6.07 7.89
CA VAL A 37 -11.50 -4.68 8.03
C VAL A 37 -9.97 -4.62 7.97
N PHE A 38 -9.26 -5.47 8.71
CA PHE A 38 -7.80 -5.50 8.64
C PHE A 38 -7.29 -5.88 7.25
N TYR A 39 -7.91 -6.88 6.63
CA TYR A 39 -7.59 -7.30 5.26
C TYR A 39 -7.74 -6.13 4.29
N PHE A 40 -8.89 -5.44 4.35
CA PHE A 40 -9.15 -4.27 3.54
C PHE A 40 -8.10 -3.18 3.75
N LEU A 41 -7.75 -2.86 5.00
CA LEU A 41 -6.75 -1.84 5.32
C LEU A 41 -5.37 -2.18 4.75
N PHE A 42 -4.91 -3.43 4.86
CA PHE A 42 -3.61 -3.84 4.31
C PHE A 42 -3.59 -3.73 2.78
N TYR A 43 -4.64 -4.20 2.11
CA TYR A 43 -4.73 -4.07 0.65
C TYR A 43 -4.86 -2.62 0.20
N PHE A 44 -5.60 -1.80 0.95
CA PHE A 44 -5.74 -0.39 0.64
C PHE A 44 -4.39 0.33 0.74
N VAL A 45 -3.66 0.15 1.85
CA VAL A 45 -2.31 0.71 2.01
C VAL A 45 -1.40 0.21 0.89
N GLN A 46 -1.41 -1.09 0.59
CA GLN A 46 -0.64 -1.67 -0.51
C GLN A 46 -0.94 -0.97 -1.85
N GLN A 47 -2.22 -0.82 -2.23
CA GLN A 47 -2.60 -0.16 -3.49
C GLN A 47 -2.15 1.31 -3.54
N VAL A 48 -2.32 2.06 -2.44
CA VAL A 48 -1.86 3.45 -2.37
C VAL A 48 -0.34 3.52 -2.50
N THR A 49 0.40 2.65 -1.82
CA THR A 49 1.87 2.61 -1.88
C THR A 49 2.38 2.15 -3.24
N GLU A 50 1.75 1.17 -3.88
CA GLU A 50 2.11 0.69 -5.23
C GLU A 50 1.91 1.78 -6.28
N LEU A 51 0.95 2.69 -6.07
CA LEU A 51 0.76 3.83 -6.95
C LEU A 51 1.74 4.97 -6.64
N LEU A 52 1.95 5.30 -5.36
CA LEU A 52 2.71 6.48 -4.96
C LEU A 52 4.22 6.26 -4.99
N ALA A 53 4.71 5.09 -4.58
CA ALA A 53 6.12 4.75 -4.58
C ALA A 53 6.81 4.95 -5.95
N PRO A 54 6.30 4.43 -7.08
CA PRO A 54 6.94 4.65 -8.37
C PRO A 54 6.94 6.12 -8.78
N LEU A 55 5.89 6.89 -8.43
CA LEU A 55 5.85 8.33 -8.71
C LEU A 55 6.94 9.07 -7.94
N LEU A 56 7.11 8.76 -6.65
CA LEU A 56 8.16 9.34 -5.81
C LEU A 56 9.56 8.96 -6.30
N LEU A 57 9.77 7.72 -6.72
CA LEU A 57 11.04 7.25 -7.28
C LEU A 57 11.37 7.94 -8.60
N ILE A 58 10.41 8.03 -9.54
CA ILE A 58 10.60 8.72 -10.82
C ILE A 58 10.92 10.19 -10.57
N LEU A 59 10.18 10.86 -9.68
CA LEU A 59 10.41 12.26 -9.36
C LEU A 59 11.76 12.47 -8.67
N GLY A 60 12.09 11.64 -7.67
CA GLY A 60 13.35 11.74 -6.92
C GLY A 60 14.58 11.46 -7.78
N VAL A 61 14.57 10.37 -8.55
CA VAL A 61 15.65 10.04 -9.50
C VAL A 61 15.73 11.09 -10.59
N GLY A 62 14.60 11.48 -11.20
CA GLY A 62 14.54 12.50 -12.23
C GLY A 62 15.12 13.84 -11.76
N TRP A 63 14.72 14.28 -10.57
CA TRP A 63 15.25 15.51 -9.94
C TRP A 63 16.74 15.41 -9.63
N GLY A 64 17.20 14.28 -9.08
CA GLY A 64 18.61 14.09 -8.72
C GLY A 64 19.55 14.02 -9.93
N VAL A 65 19.06 13.46 -11.04
CA VAL A 65 19.83 13.32 -12.29
C VAL A 65 19.85 14.62 -13.11
N LEU A 66 18.79 15.44 -13.04
CA LEU A 66 18.66 16.68 -13.81
C LEU A 66 19.87 17.64 -13.72
N PRO A 67 20.40 18.01 -12.53
CA PRO A 67 21.56 18.91 -12.45
C PRO A 67 22.83 18.27 -13.02
N HIS A 68 22.99 16.95 -12.92
CA HIS A 68 24.13 16.22 -13.49
C HIS A 68 24.09 16.21 -15.02
N LEU A 69 22.90 16.03 -15.61
CA LEU A 69 22.71 16.09 -17.07
C LEU A 69 23.03 17.48 -17.61
N ILE A 70 22.55 18.53 -16.92
CA ILE A 70 22.80 19.91 -17.34
C ILE A 70 24.29 20.26 -17.18
N GLY A 71 24.94 19.79 -16.10
CA GLY A 71 26.39 19.90 -15.93
C GLY A 71 27.16 19.26 -17.08
N ALA A 72 26.79 18.05 -17.50
CA ALA A 72 27.44 17.34 -18.62
C ALA A 72 27.19 18.03 -19.98
N ILE A 73 26.00 18.58 -20.20
CA ILE A 73 25.71 19.39 -21.38
C ILE A 73 26.52 20.68 -21.35
N SER A 74 26.69 21.30 -20.18
CA SER A 74 27.44 22.55 -20.04
C SER A 74 28.95 22.39 -20.31
N THR A 75 29.56 21.25 -19.93
CA THR A 75 30.94 20.92 -20.31
C THR A 75 31.06 20.63 -21.81
N THR A 76 30.04 20.07 -22.44
CA THR A 76 30.02 19.86 -23.90
C THR A 76 29.81 21.20 -24.64
N ALA A 77 28.91 22.04 -24.14
CA ALA A 77 28.65 23.40 -24.60
C ALA A 77 29.78 24.39 -24.27
N ALA A 78 30.77 24.01 -23.44
CA ALA A 78 32.01 24.77 -23.28
C ALA A 78 32.84 24.82 -24.58
N SER A 79 32.56 23.94 -25.55
CA SER A 79 33.05 24.02 -26.93
C SER A 79 32.12 24.78 -27.88
N ALA A 80 30.97 25.27 -27.39
CA ALA A 80 29.99 26.05 -28.13
C ALA A 80 30.11 27.56 -27.83
N ASP A 81 29.47 28.36 -28.69
CA ASP A 81 29.44 29.83 -28.68
C ASP A 81 29.17 30.43 -27.28
N PRO A 82 29.85 31.52 -26.87
CA PRO A 82 29.73 32.12 -25.53
C PRO A 82 28.28 32.41 -25.11
N GLN A 83 27.41 32.74 -26.07
CA GLN A 83 26.00 33.01 -25.80
C GLN A 83 25.23 31.77 -25.33
N THR A 84 25.59 30.59 -25.84
CA THR A 84 24.97 29.32 -25.43
C THR A 84 25.40 28.93 -24.01
N ARG A 85 26.65 29.21 -23.65
CA ARG A 85 27.19 28.95 -22.31
C ARG A 85 26.48 29.78 -21.23
N ASP A 86 26.24 31.06 -21.49
CA ASP A 86 25.54 31.93 -20.54
C ASP A 86 24.09 31.45 -20.30
N ILE A 87 23.37 31.08 -21.35
CA ILE A 87 22.00 30.56 -21.23
C ILE A 87 21.98 29.25 -20.42
N VAL A 88 22.88 28.31 -20.71
CA VAL A 88 22.94 27.02 -20.00
C VAL A 88 23.32 27.22 -18.54
N SER A 89 24.27 28.10 -18.23
CA SER A 89 24.68 28.38 -16.85
C SER A 89 23.57 29.04 -16.02
N HIS A 90 22.81 29.95 -16.63
CA HIS A 90 21.68 30.59 -15.96
C HIS A 90 20.56 29.58 -15.66
N VAL A 91 20.25 28.68 -16.60
CA VAL A 91 19.23 27.64 -16.42
C VAL A 91 19.67 26.62 -15.37
N ALA A 92 20.93 26.19 -15.40
CA ALA A 92 21.50 25.25 -14.43
C ALA A 92 21.43 25.79 -12.98
N GLY A 93 21.75 27.07 -12.79
CA GLY A 93 21.73 27.71 -11.47
C GLY A 93 20.33 27.96 -10.89
N THR A 94 19.28 27.83 -11.71
CA THR A 94 17.89 28.08 -11.28
C THR A 94 17.22 26.81 -10.75
N ILE A 95 17.84 25.64 -10.90
CA ILE A 95 17.27 24.36 -10.43
C ILE A 95 17.52 24.21 -8.94
N PRO A 96 16.45 24.18 -8.11
CA PRO A 96 16.60 24.08 -6.66
C PRO A 96 17.18 22.72 -6.26
N GLN A 97 18.12 22.70 -5.32
CA GLN A 97 18.58 21.44 -4.70
C GLN A 97 17.59 20.93 -3.63
N GLN A 98 16.78 21.83 -3.10
CA GLN A 98 15.76 21.55 -2.10
C GLN A 98 14.53 22.42 -2.37
N ILE A 99 13.34 21.86 -2.14
CA ILE A 99 12.09 22.61 -2.14
C ILE A 99 11.56 22.58 -0.71
N THR A 100 11.21 23.73 -0.16
CA THR A 100 10.55 23.80 1.15
C THR A 100 9.06 24.05 0.93
N ILE A 101 8.21 23.17 1.46
CA ILE A 101 6.75 23.34 1.45
C ILE A 101 6.27 23.30 2.89
N GLY A 102 5.76 24.44 3.39
CA GLY A 102 5.46 24.60 4.82
C GLY A 102 6.73 24.48 5.67
N SER A 103 6.76 23.51 6.59
CA SER A 103 7.91 23.19 7.44
C SER A 103 8.72 21.98 6.95
N HIS A 104 8.38 21.40 5.79
CA HIS A 104 9.05 20.20 5.26
C HIS A 104 10.01 20.56 4.14
N VAL A 105 11.22 20.03 4.24
CA VAL A 105 12.25 20.14 3.20
C VAL A 105 12.23 18.88 2.36
N PHE A 106 11.92 19.04 1.07
CA PHE A 106 11.97 17.98 0.07
C PHE A 106 13.26 18.07 -0.72
N THR A 107 13.96 16.95 -0.78
CA THR A 107 15.16 16.76 -1.60
C THR A 107 14.94 15.59 -2.55
N ALA A 108 15.73 15.50 -3.62
CA ALA A 108 15.71 14.33 -4.50
C ALA A 108 15.93 13.03 -3.71
N GLY A 109 16.88 13.04 -2.76
CA GLY A 109 17.19 11.89 -1.92
C GLY A 109 16.03 11.49 -1.00
N SER A 110 15.36 12.47 -0.37
CA SER A 110 14.22 12.16 0.51
C SER A 110 13.06 11.52 -0.27
N LEU A 111 12.76 12.00 -1.49
CA LEU A 111 11.74 11.39 -2.35
C LEU A 111 12.08 9.94 -2.72
N VAL A 112 13.34 9.64 -3.03
CA VAL A 112 13.78 8.27 -3.33
C VAL A 112 13.63 7.37 -2.11
N VAL A 113 14.10 7.82 -0.93
CA VAL A 113 13.99 7.05 0.31
C VAL A 113 12.54 6.80 0.67
N ASP A 114 11.68 7.82 0.58
CA ASP A 114 10.24 7.68 0.86
C ASP A 114 9.58 6.67 -0.10
N GLY A 115 9.92 6.70 -1.39
CA GLY A 115 9.45 5.71 -2.37
C GLY A 115 9.89 4.28 -2.05
N LEU A 116 11.15 4.08 -1.66
CA LEU A 116 11.66 2.77 -1.23
C LEU A 116 10.99 2.28 0.06
N LEU A 117 10.80 3.16 1.04
CA LEU A 117 10.09 2.83 2.27
C LEU A 117 8.62 2.49 2.02
N MET A 118 7.97 3.16 1.07
CA MET A 118 6.62 2.80 0.64
C MET A 118 6.56 1.42 -0.02
N MET A 119 7.53 1.06 -0.87
CA MET A 119 7.62 -0.30 -1.41
C MET A 119 7.81 -1.35 -0.31
N ALA A 120 8.66 -1.07 0.68
CA ALA A 120 8.83 -1.96 1.83
C ALA A 120 7.52 -2.11 2.62
N ALA A 121 6.80 -1.00 2.86
CA ALA A 121 5.50 -1.02 3.52
C ALA A 121 4.45 -1.84 2.73
N ALA A 122 4.43 -1.71 1.40
CA ALA A 122 3.57 -2.49 0.51
C ALA A 122 3.83 -4.01 0.68
N ALA A 123 5.11 -4.40 0.63
CA ALA A 123 5.52 -5.79 0.78
C ALA A 123 5.17 -6.37 2.16
N LEU A 124 5.31 -5.56 3.22
CA LEU A 124 4.90 -5.93 4.57
C LEU A 124 3.38 -6.12 4.65
N CYS A 125 2.59 -5.21 4.08
CA CYS A 125 1.12 -5.33 4.05
C CYS A 125 0.69 -6.59 3.29
N ALA A 126 1.30 -6.88 2.14
CA ALA A 126 1.03 -8.09 1.37
C ALA A 126 1.32 -9.37 2.18
N THR A 127 2.43 -9.36 2.93
CA THR A 127 2.83 -10.50 3.79
C THR A 127 1.87 -10.70 4.95
N LEU A 128 1.49 -9.61 5.64
CA LEU A 128 0.54 -9.64 6.75
C LEU A 128 -0.84 -10.09 6.28
N ALA A 129 -1.28 -9.62 5.10
CA ALA A 129 -2.53 -10.07 4.50
C ALA A 129 -2.47 -11.57 4.16
N ALA A 130 -1.39 -12.06 3.55
CA ALA A 130 -1.25 -13.49 3.25
C ALA A 130 -1.28 -14.38 4.51
N ILE A 131 -0.67 -13.92 5.61
CA ILE A 131 -0.75 -14.63 6.90
C ILE A 131 -2.18 -14.56 7.46
N ALA A 132 -2.81 -13.39 7.45
CA ALA A 132 -4.18 -13.23 7.93
C ALA A 132 -5.17 -14.13 7.18
N ALA A 133 -5.04 -14.27 5.86
CA ALA A 133 -5.87 -15.17 5.06
C ALA A 133 -5.70 -16.66 5.41
N ARG A 134 -4.53 -17.07 5.92
CA ARG A 134 -4.29 -18.45 6.35
C ARG A 134 -4.95 -18.78 7.68
N GLU A 135 -5.09 -17.80 8.55
CA GLU A 135 -5.64 -17.95 9.91
C GLU A 135 -7.19 -17.80 9.96
N MET A 136 -7.81 -17.57 8.79
CA MET A 136 -9.26 -17.50 8.58
C MET A 136 -9.80 -18.82 8.06
#